data_AF-A0A6I6GGK8-F1
#
_entry.id   AF-A0A6I6GGK8-F1
#
_cell.length_a   1.000
_cell.length_b   1.000
_cell.length_c   1.000
_cell.angle_alpha   90.00
_cell.angle_beta   90.00
_cell.angle_gamma   90.00
#
_symmetry.space_group_name_H-M   'P 1'
#
loop_
_entity.id
_entity.type
_entity.pdbx_description
1 polymer ?
#
loop_
_entity_poly.entity_id
_entity_poly.type
_entity_poly.pdbx_seq_one_letter_code
_entity_poly.pdbx_strand_id
1 'polypeptide(L)'
;MAGQTLEHTGAAIVEEYYPTYATEVAPTYPLYSTEIYAGSAIMLLAMSMLGLPITALAFYVDDMDVSLGLVVAAVVATVVVFVVGLAVCMVGFRKYGRKDAH
;
A
#
# COMPACT_ATOMS: atom_id res chain seq x y z
N MET A 1 -9.52 17.66 46.54
CA MET A 1 -8.70 18.24 45.45
C MET A 1 -9.40 17.94 44.14
N ALA A 2 -9.74 19.00 43.40
CA ALA A 2 -10.40 18.91 42.12
C ALA A 2 -9.40 18.49 41.03
N GLY A 3 -9.90 17.80 40.00
CA GLY A 3 -9.30 17.76 38.67
C GLY A 3 -8.22 16.71 38.44
N GLN A 4 -8.62 15.48 38.17
CA GLN A 4 -7.91 14.64 37.21
C GLN A 4 -8.96 14.17 36.20
N THR A 5 -9.25 15.07 35.27
CA THR A 5 -9.88 14.70 34.01
C THR A 5 -9.03 13.61 33.39
N LEU A 6 -9.67 12.48 33.09
CA LEU A 6 -9.14 11.36 32.31
C LEU A 6 -8.83 11.80 30.87
N GLU A 7 -8.02 12.84 30.69
CA GLU A 7 -7.32 13.15 29.45
C GLU A 7 -6.07 12.27 29.35
N HIS A 8 -6.23 10.99 29.65
CA HIS A 8 -5.26 9.97 29.30
C HIS A 8 -5.29 9.80 27.77
N THR A 9 -4.71 10.79 27.10
CA THR A 9 -4.07 10.61 25.80
C THR A 9 -3.16 9.40 25.95
N GLY A 10 -3.44 8.33 25.20
CA GLY A 10 -2.81 7.01 25.40
C GLY A 10 -1.28 7.04 25.48
N ALA A 11 -0.63 8.05 24.89
CA ALA A 11 0.81 8.29 25.01
C ALA A 11 1.29 8.53 26.46
N ALA A 12 0.55 9.28 27.27
CA ALA A 12 0.96 9.64 28.64
C ALA A 12 0.86 8.44 29.61
N ILE A 13 -0.12 7.54 29.44
CA ILE A 13 -0.18 6.27 30.20
C ILE A 13 1.01 5.38 29.83
N VAL A 14 1.32 5.29 28.53
CA VAL A 14 2.36 4.37 28.04
C VAL A 14 3.73 4.84 28.53
N GLU A 15 4.00 6.15 28.59
CA GLU A 15 5.23 6.69 29.18
C GLU A 15 5.37 6.42 30.68
N GLU A 16 4.28 6.51 31.45
CA GLU A 16 4.31 6.35 32.91
C GLU A 16 4.39 4.88 33.35
N TYR A 17 3.65 3.98 32.70
CA TYR A 17 3.54 2.58 33.11
C TYR A 17 4.36 1.61 32.26
N TYR A 18 4.73 1.99 31.04
CA TYR A 18 5.35 1.12 30.05
C TYR A 18 6.44 1.86 29.25
N PRO A 19 7.45 2.46 29.90
CA PRO A 19 8.39 3.41 29.28
C PRO A 19 9.18 2.83 28.10
N THR A 20 9.40 1.52 28.09
CA THR A 20 10.03 0.80 26.98
C THR A 20 9.19 0.88 25.70
N TYR A 21 7.87 0.83 25.81
CA TYR A 21 6.94 0.90 24.68
C TYR A 21 6.64 2.34 24.23
N ALA A 22 7.01 3.34 25.04
CA ALA A 22 6.94 4.75 24.66
C ALA A 22 8.09 5.15 23.72
N THR A 23 9.23 4.47 23.82
CA THR A 23 10.46 4.81 23.10
C THR A 23 10.83 3.80 22.01
N GLU A 24 10.44 2.53 22.16
CA GLU A 24 10.69 1.49 21.16
C GLU A 24 9.48 1.28 20.24
N VAL A 25 9.71 1.43 18.93
CA VAL A 25 8.71 1.09 17.91
C VAL A 25 8.44 -0.42 17.98
N ALA A 26 7.18 -0.79 18.19
CA ALA A 26 6.76 -2.18 18.28
C ALA A 26 7.27 -2.98 17.06
N PRO A 27 7.81 -4.21 17.27
CA PRO A 27 8.31 -5.03 16.18
C PRO A 27 7.19 -5.28 15.17
N THR A 28 7.34 -4.66 14.00
CA THR A 28 6.38 -4.79 12.90
C THR A 28 6.83 -5.94 12.02
N TYR A 29 6.02 -6.99 11.93
CA TYR A 29 6.28 -8.04 10.95
C TYR A 29 6.09 -7.46 9.54
N PRO A 30 6.96 -7.79 8.58
CA PRO A 30 6.93 -7.17 7.26
C PRO A 30 5.57 -7.31 6.57
N LEU A 31 4.90 -8.46 6.72
CA LEU A 31 3.57 -8.75 6.18
C LEU A 31 2.46 -7.80 6.66
N TYR A 32 2.63 -7.17 7.82
CA TYR A 32 1.65 -6.25 8.42
C TYR A 32 2.12 -4.78 8.37
N SER A 33 3.18 -4.48 7.63
CA SER A 33 3.63 -3.10 7.46
C SER A 33 2.69 -2.31 6.56
N THR A 34 2.56 -1.01 6.83
CA THR A 34 1.72 -0.09 6.04
C THR A 34 2.12 -0.09 4.57
N GLU A 35 3.41 -0.26 4.28
CA GLU A 35 3.97 -0.34 2.94
C GLU A 35 3.47 -1.59 2.20
N ILE A 36 3.42 -2.77 2.85
CA ILE A 36 2.85 -3.97 2.22
C ILE A 36 1.36 -3.77 1.94
N TYR A 37 0.59 -3.19 2.86
CA TYR A 37 -0.82 -2.91 2.64
C TYR A 37 -1.04 -1.92 1.48
N ALA A 38 -0.28 -0.83 1.45
CA ALA A 38 -0.36 0.17 0.40
C ALA A 38 0.05 -0.42 -0.96
N GLY A 39 1.17 -1.13 -1.04
CA GLY A 39 1.62 -1.77 -2.28
C GLY A 39 0.63 -2.82 -2.78
N SER A 40 0.04 -3.62 -1.89
CA SER A 40 -0.98 -4.60 -2.23
C SER A 40 -2.27 -3.96 -2.73
N ALA A 41 -2.72 -2.86 -2.12
CA ALA A 41 -3.88 -2.09 -2.58
C ALA A 41 -3.64 -1.48 -3.97
N ILE A 42 -2.44 -0.95 -4.23
CA ILE A 42 -2.07 -0.41 -5.55
C ILE A 42 -2.08 -1.52 -6.62
N MET A 43 -1.54 -2.69 -6.30
CA MET A 43 -1.60 -3.83 -7.23
C MET A 43 -3.03 -4.29 -7.50
N LEU A 44 -3.88 -4.34 -6.46
CA LEU A 44 -5.29 -4.68 -6.62
C LEU A 44 -6.03 -3.67 -7.50
N LEU A 45 -5.74 -2.37 -7.32
CA LEU A 45 -6.27 -1.31 -8.18
C LEU A 45 -5.84 -1.49 -9.64
N ALA A 46 -4.57 -1.84 -9.89
CA ALA A 46 -4.10 -2.13 -11.24
C ALA A 46 -4.88 -3.30 -11.87
N MET A 47 -5.12 -4.36 -11.10
CA MET A 47 -5.90 -5.52 -11.55
C MET A 47 -7.38 -5.18 -11.80
N SER A 48 -8.00 -4.36 -10.95
CA SER A 48 -9.39 -3.93 -11.19
C SER A 48 -9.54 -3.06 -12.44
N MET A 49 -8.46 -2.38 -12.85
CA MET A 49 -8.43 -1.52 -14.04
C MET A 49 -8.07 -2.28 -15.33
N LEU A 50 -7.84 -3.59 -15.29
CA LEU A 50 -7.53 -4.40 -16.47
C LEU A 50 -8.62 -4.38 -17.54
N GLY A 51 -9.87 -4.06 -17.18
CA GLY A 51 -10.95 -3.91 -18.15
C GLY A 51 -10.68 -2.80 -19.18
N LEU A 52 -9.98 -1.74 -18.80
CA LEU A 52 -9.71 -0.60 -19.69
C LEU A 52 -8.88 -0.98 -20.93
N PRO A 53 -7.68 -1.59 -20.81
CA PRO A 53 -6.90 -1.99 -21.99
C PRO A 53 -7.59 -3.07 -22.81
N ILE A 54 -8.36 -3.96 -22.19
CA ILE A 54 -9.14 -5.00 -22.91
C ILE A 54 -10.21 -4.35 -23.79
N THR A 55 -11.01 -3.45 -23.23
CA THR A 55 -12.05 -2.74 -23.96
C THR A 55 -11.47 -1.84 -25.04
N ALA A 56 -10.37 -1.12 -24.75
CA ALA A 56 -9.70 -0.29 -25.73
C ALA A 56 -9.17 -1.11 -26.93
N LEU A 57 -8.61 -2.28 -26.67
CA LEU A 57 -8.15 -3.19 -27.73
C LEU A 57 -9.33 -3.70 -28.57
N ALA A 58 -10.45 -4.09 -27.94
CA ALA A 58 -11.63 -4.54 -28.65
C ALA A 58 -12.16 -3.44 -29.60
N PHE A 59 -12.30 -2.21 -29.12
CA PHE A 59 -12.74 -1.09 -29.95
C PHE A 59 -11.76 -0.72 -31.07
N TYR A 60 -10.45 -0.89 -30.84
CA TYR A 60 -9.46 -0.73 -31.91
C TYR A 60 -9.61 -1.81 -33.00
N VAL A 61 -9.84 -3.06 -32.61
CA VAL A 61 -10.02 -4.18 -33.56
C VAL A 61 -11.33 -4.06 -34.34
N ASP A 62 -12.36 -3.49 -33.73
CA ASP A 62 -13.68 -3.26 -34.35
C ASP A 62 -13.75 -1.93 -35.12
N ASP A 63 -12.63 -1.25 -35.39
CA ASP A 63 -12.55 0.04 -36.10
C ASP A 63 -13.43 1.16 -35.50
N MET A 64 -13.67 1.14 -34.17
CA MET A 64 -14.56 2.07 -33.47
C MET A 64 -13.87 3.38 -33.03
N ASP A 65 -13.18 4.07 -33.95
CA ASP A 65 -12.50 5.36 -33.72
C ASP A 65 -11.50 5.40 -32.54
N VAL A 66 -11.06 4.23 -32.05
CA VAL A 66 -10.01 4.13 -31.03
C VAL A 66 -8.66 4.02 -31.72
N SER A 67 -7.70 4.86 -31.34
CA SER A 67 -6.34 4.78 -31.87
C SER A 67 -5.52 3.68 -31.17
N LEU A 68 -4.59 3.06 -31.91
CA LEU A 68 -3.60 2.15 -31.34
C LEU A 68 -2.80 2.81 -30.19
N GLY A 69 -2.55 4.12 -30.29
CA GLY A 69 -1.87 4.89 -29.24
C GLY A 69 -2.60 4.85 -27.90
N LEU A 70 -3.94 4.91 -27.91
CA LEU A 70 -4.77 4.80 -26.70
C LEU A 70 -4.64 3.40 -26.08
N VAL A 71 -4.67 2.35 -26.90
CA VAL A 71 -4.53 0.96 -26.45
C VAL A 71 -3.18 0.77 -25.75
N VAL A 72 -2.09 1.21 -26.40
CA VAL A 72 -0.74 1.13 -25.84
C VAL A 72 -0.64 1.94 -24.54
N ALA A 73 -1.19 3.15 -24.50
CA ALA A 73 -1.18 3.98 -23.30
C ALA A 73 -1.93 3.31 -22.13
N ALA A 74 -3.09 2.70 -22.39
CA ALA A 74 -3.86 1.98 -21.38
C ALA A 74 -3.08 0.79 -20.81
N VAL A 75 -2.45 -0.02 -21.67
CA VAL A 75 -1.62 -1.16 -21.24
C VAL A 75 -0.43 -0.67 -20.40
N VAL A 76 0.31 0.31 -20.90
CA VAL A 76 1.50 0.84 -20.20
C VAL A 76 1.10 1.43 -18.85
N ALA A 77 0.02 2.20 -18.78
CA ALA A 77 -0.46 2.78 -17.54
C ALA A 77 -0.78 1.69 -16.50
N THR A 78 -1.51 0.64 -16.87
CA THR A 78 -1.84 -0.46 -15.97
C THR A 78 -0.59 -1.20 -15.48
N VAL A 79 0.37 -1.47 -16.37
CA VAL A 79 1.64 -2.12 -16.02
C VAL A 79 2.46 -1.25 -15.06
N VAL A 80 2.57 0.06 -15.33
CA VAL A 80 3.32 0.99 -14.47
C VAL A 80 2.73 1.01 -13.05
N VAL A 81 1.40 1.11 -12.90
CA VAL A 81 0.75 1.12 -11.59
C VAL A 81 1.03 -0.19 -10.84
N PHE A 82 0.96 -1.33 -11.53
CA PHE A 82 1.29 -2.63 -10.93
C PHE A 82 2.75 -2.70 -10.45
N VAL A 83 3.70 -2.24 -11.27
CA VAL A 83 5.13 -2.20 -10.91
C VAL A 83 5.39 -1.27 -9.74
N VAL A 84 4.70 -0.13 -9.67
CA VAL A 84 4.78 0.78 -8.50
C VAL A 84 4.30 0.07 -7.24
N GLY A 85 3.17 -0.64 -7.28
CA GLY A 85 2.68 -1.43 -6.15
C GLY A 85 3.69 -2.48 -5.68
N LEU A 86 4.31 -3.20 -6.62
CA LEU A 86 5.39 -4.16 -6.33
C LEU A 86 6.60 -3.49 -5.68
N ALA A 87 7.04 -2.34 -6.20
CA ALA A 87 8.17 -1.60 -5.65
C ALA A 87 7.91 -1.14 -4.20
N VAL A 88 6.69 -0.67 -3.91
CA VAL A 88 6.28 -0.30 -2.54
C VAL A 88 6.31 -1.53 -1.62
N CYS A 89 5.82 -2.68 -2.08
CA CYS A 89 5.93 -3.92 -1.30
C CYS A 89 7.40 -4.31 -1.03
N MET A 90 8.28 -4.19 -2.03
CA MET A 90 9.71 -4.46 -1.86
C MET A 90 10.35 -3.53 -0.83
N VAL A 91 9.97 -2.26 -0.80
CA VAL A 91 10.43 -1.31 0.23
C VAL A 91 9.96 -1.75 1.62
N GLY A 92 8.69 -2.17 1.76
CA GLY A 92 8.17 -2.72 3.01
C GLY A 92 8.97 -3.92 3.51
N PHE A 93 9.21 -4.91 2.63
CA PHE A 93 10.02 -6.08 2.98
C PHE A 93 11.47 -5.75 3.34
N ARG A 94 12.08 -4.75 2.70
CA ARG A 94 13.46 -4.31 3.00
C ARG A 94 13.56 -3.53 4.31
N LYS A 95 12.56 -2.69 4.60
CA LYS A 95 12.53 -1.84 5.81
C LYS A 95 12.27 -2.65 7.07
N TYR A 96 11.35 -3.60 7.01
CA TYR A 96 11.00 -4.48 8.13
C TYR A 96 11.61 -5.87 7.95
N GLY A 97 12.89 -5.90 7.54
CA GLY A 97 13.62 -7.13 7.24
C GLY A 97 13.29 -8.23 8.24
N ARG A 98 13.16 -9.49 7.75
CA ARG A 98 12.77 -10.67 8.56
C ARG A 98 13.58 -10.67 9.87
N LYS A 99 13.02 -10.12 10.94
CA LYS A 99 13.25 -10.64 12.28
C LYS A 99 12.54 -11.97 12.23
N ASP A 100 13.27 -12.96 11.71
CA ASP A 100 12.80 -14.33 11.65
C ASP A 100 12.19 -14.65 13.00
N ALA A 101 10.94 -15.11 12.97
CA ALA A 101 10.28 -15.68 14.11
C ALA A 101 11.05 -16.97 14.48
N HIS A 102 12.12 -16.81 15.24
CA HIS A 102 12.87 -17.86 15.92
C HIS A 102 13.13 -17.41 17.35
#